data_AF-A0A4R5F7P4-F1
#
_entry.id   AF-A0A4R5F7P4-F1
#
_cell.length_a   1.000
_cell.length_b   1.000
_cell.length_c   1.000
_cell.angle_alpha   90.00
_cell.angle_beta   90.00
_cell.angle_gamma   90.00
#
_symmetry.space_group_name_H-M   'P 1'
#
loop_
_entity.id
_entity.type
_entity.pdbx_description
1 polymer ?
#
loop_
_entity_poly.entity_id
_entity_poly.type
_entity_poly.pdbx_seq_one_letter_code
_entity_poly.pdbx_strand_id
1 'polypeptide(L)'
;MKENEELIKSILKIPHKILSNMELSFNEKLILSLDYTLSFKRGYNKYTNLYIGELFGINQNIVGKCRRQLIEKKYLVKDGDDKRFYRLTDKLDNVEITLKDKREVLLPFEVYNHPHLQTGAKLLWGEYNSMSKGDKEYFSKRDTTANRLNASKESITIWTKQLNEYGFLDKYEHNSGYYTKQKIVKTRDLTKRIGDTNEDV
;
A
#
# COMPACT_ATOMS: atom_id res chain seq x y z
N MET A 1 -5.91 -19.24 16.24
CA MET A 1 -5.65 -19.36 14.78
C MET A 1 -6.66 -18.59 13.93
N LYS A 2 -7.97 -18.76 14.13
CA LYS A 2 -9.03 -18.03 13.37
C LYS A 2 -8.89 -16.48 13.36
N GLU A 3 -8.49 -15.87 14.47
CA GLU A 3 -8.27 -14.41 14.56
C GLU A 3 -7.10 -13.88 13.71
N ASN A 4 -6.12 -14.72 13.36
CA ASN A 4 -5.06 -14.31 12.45
C ASN A 4 -5.56 -14.38 10.99
N GLU A 5 -6.38 -15.38 10.65
CA GLU A 5 -6.92 -15.57 9.29
C GLU A 5 -7.89 -14.46 8.86
N GLU A 6 -8.75 -13.95 9.75
CA GLU A 6 -9.66 -12.83 9.42
C GLU A 6 -8.93 -11.50 9.23
N LEU A 7 -7.79 -11.30 9.89
CA LEU A 7 -6.95 -10.12 9.71
C LEU A 7 -6.08 -10.21 8.45
N ILE A 8 -5.67 -11.43 8.07
CA ILE A 8 -4.92 -11.72 6.84
C ILE A 8 -5.69 -11.24 5.61
N LYS A 9 -7.02 -11.37 5.56
CA LYS A 9 -7.85 -10.92 4.42
C LYS A 9 -8.34 -9.48 4.52
N SER A 10 -7.89 -8.71 5.50
CA SER A 10 -8.43 -7.36 5.71
C SER A 10 -7.77 -6.31 4.83
N ILE A 11 -8.58 -5.35 4.37
CA ILE A 11 -8.09 -4.22 3.59
C ILE A 11 -7.16 -3.37 4.45
N LEU A 12 -5.93 -3.16 3.98
CA LEU A 12 -5.02 -2.18 4.57
C LEU A 12 -5.45 -0.77 4.20
N LYS A 13 -5.54 0.07 5.22
CA LYS A 13 -5.83 1.50 5.10
C LYS A 13 -4.53 2.27 5.07
N ILE A 14 -4.34 3.06 4.01
CA ILE A 14 -3.15 3.87 3.80
C ILE A 14 -3.58 5.34 3.71
N PRO A 15 -3.57 6.09 4.82
CA PRO A 15 -3.91 7.50 4.81
C PRO A 15 -2.89 8.30 3.99
N HIS A 16 -3.33 9.41 3.41
CA HIS A 16 -2.47 10.28 2.59
C HIS A 16 -1.19 10.72 3.33
N LYS A 17 -1.26 10.91 4.66
CA LYS A 17 -0.12 11.27 5.51
C LYS A 17 0.96 10.19 5.59
N ILE A 18 0.63 8.92 5.34
CA ILE A 18 1.62 7.85 5.19
C ILE A 18 2.07 7.78 3.73
N LEU A 19 1.12 7.74 2.80
CA LEU A 19 1.39 7.55 1.38
C LEU A 19 2.34 8.61 0.79
N SER A 20 2.11 9.87 1.15
CA SER A 20 2.85 11.03 0.65
C SER A 20 3.98 11.49 1.56
N ASN A 21 4.27 10.75 2.63
CA ASN A 21 5.33 11.10 3.55
C ASN A 21 6.70 10.95 2.88
N MET A 22 7.52 12.00 2.92
CA MET A 22 8.86 11.97 2.35
C MET A 22 9.91 11.39 3.32
N GLU A 23 9.63 11.39 4.62
CA GLU A 23 10.50 10.81 5.63
C GLU A 23 10.46 9.28 5.62
N LEU A 24 9.43 8.68 5.01
CA LEU A 24 9.20 7.24 4.98
C LEU A 24 9.63 6.63 3.64
N SER A 25 10.42 5.56 3.70
CA SER A 25 10.63 4.65 2.58
C SER A 25 9.34 3.86 2.26
N PHE A 26 9.26 3.26 1.06
CA PHE A 26 8.08 2.47 0.68
C PHE A 26 7.78 1.31 1.65
N ASN A 27 8.81 0.64 2.16
CA ASN A 27 8.64 -0.44 3.14
C ASN A 27 8.13 0.10 4.48
N GLU A 28 8.65 1.24 4.94
CA GLU A 28 8.12 1.90 6.14
C GLU A 28 6.67 2.33 5.95
N LYS A 29 6.29 2.86 4.77
CA LYS A 29 4.91 3.21 4.44
C LYS A 29 3.99 2.00 4.54
N LEU A 30 4.37 0.87 3.95
CA LEU A 30 3.55 -0.35 3.97
C LEU A 30 3.42 -0.92 5.39
N ILE A 31 4.52 -1.00 6.15
CA ILE A 31 4.53 -1.51 7.52
C ILE A 31 3.73 -0.58 8.45
N LEU A 32 3.94 0.73 8.38
CA LEU A 32 3.18 1.69 9.19
C LEU A 32 1.68 1.66 8.86
N SER A 33 1.31 1.36 7.61
CA SER A 33 -0.09 1.19 7.22
C SER A 33 -0.74 -0.04 7.86
N LEU A 34 0.02 -1.13 8.08
CA LEU A 34 -0.44 -2.28 8.87
C LEU A 34 -0.66 -1.88 10.32
N ASP A 35 0.30 -1.20 10.93
CA ASP A 35 0.18 -0.72 12.31
C ASP A 35 -1.01 0.25 12.46
N TYR A 36 -1.23 1.13 11.48
CA TYR A 36 -2.39 2.02 11.39
C TYR A 36 -3.71 1.28 11.24
N THR A 37 -3.79 0.30 10.36
CA THR A 37 -5.03 -0.49 10.20
C THR A 37 -5.37 -1.26 11.48
N LEU A 38 -4.36 -1.80 12.15
CA LEU A 38 -4.52 -2.55 13.40
C LEU A 38 -4.86 -1.68 14.60
N SER A 39 -4.41 -0.42 14.63
CA SER A 39 -4.73 0.48 15.74
C SER A 39 -6.25 0.70 15.86
N PHE A 40 -6.98 0.80 14.76
CA PHE A 40 -8.45 0.93 14.80
C PHE A 40 -9.17 -0.33 15.25
N LYS A 41 -8.53 -1.50 15.11
CA LYS A 41 -9.14 -2.80 15.47
C LYS A 41 -8.81 -3.22 16.89
N ARG A 42 -7.55 -3.05 17.31
CA ARG A 42 -7.00 -3.58 18.56
C ARG A 42 -6.24 -2.53 19.38
N GLY A 43 -5.96 -1.36 18.83
CA GLY A 43 -5.13 -0.32 19.48
C GLY A 43 -3.62 -0.56 19.40
N TYR A 44 -3.16 -1.69 18.85
CA TYR A 44 -1.75 -2.06 18.76
C TYR A 44 -1.50 -3.12 17.68
N ASN A 45 -0.23 -3.33 17.34
CA ASN A 45 0.26 -4.46 16.56
C ASN A 45 1.27 -5.28 17.36
N LYS A 46 1.08 -6.60 17.44
CA LYS A 46 1.98 -7.55 18.12
C LYS A 46 2.60 -8.59 17.18
N TYR A 47 2.40 -8.46 15.87
CA TYR A 47 2.93 -9.40 14.90
C TYR A 47 4.46 -9.34 14.84
N THR A 48 5.08 -10.51 14.66
CA THR A 48 6.53 -10.64 14.58
C THR A 48 7.06 -10.14 13.24
N ASN A 49 8.35 -9.81 13.19
CA ASN A 49 8.99 -9.40 11.94
C ASN A 49 8.94 -10.50 10.88
N LEU A 50 9.04 -11.77 11.30
CA LEU A 50 8.91 -12.94 10.44
C LEU A 50 7.54 -12.96 9.76
N TYR A 51 6.47 -12.88 10.56
CA TYR A 51 5.11 -12.92 10.05
C TYR A 51 4.80 -11.75 9.11
N ILE A 52 5.19 -10.52 9.47
CA ILE A 52 5.00 -9.36 8.59
C ILE A 52 5.83 -9.51 7.31
N GLY A 53 7.02 -10.11 7.41
CA GLY A 53 7.87 -10.40 6.25
C GLY A 53 7.19 -11.35 5.27
N GLU A 54 6.65 -12.45 5.78
CA GLU A 54 5.84 -13.40 4.99
C GLU A 54 4.63 -12.72 4.37
N LEU A 55 3.86 -11.97 5.18
CA LEU A 55 2.65 -11.26 4.74
C LEU A 55 2.88 -10.26 3.61
N PHE A 56 4.06 -9.66 3.52
CA PHE A 56 4.37 -8.66 2.50
C PHE A 56 5.37 -9.15 1.44
N GLY A 57 5.85 -10.38 1.52
CA GLY A 57 6.95 -10.84 0.68
C GLY A 57 8.22 -10.00 0.86
N ILE A 58 8.50 -9.54 2.08
CA ILE A 58 9.67 -8.73 2.45
C ILE A 58 10.54 -9.53 3.41
N ASN A 59 11.87 -9.43 3.31
CA ASN A 59 12.76 -10.08 4.27
C ASN A 59 12.52 -9.58 5.70
N GLN A 60 12.42 -10.48 6.68
CA GLN A 60 12.19 -10.15 8.09
C GLN A 60 13.17 -9.13 8.69
N ASN A 61 14.43 -9.11 8.22
CA ASN A 61 15.44 -8.16 8.68
C ASN A 61 15.14 -6.74 8.22
N ILE A 62 14.56 -6.59 7.02
CA ILE A 62 14.07 -5.31 6.52
C ILE A 62 12.90 -4.83 7.38
N VAL A 63 11.97 -5.72 7.74
CA VAL A 63 10.85 -5.39 8.63
C VAL A 63 11.37 -4.89 9.99
N GLY A 64 12.32 -5.61 10.59
CA GLY A 64 12.93 -5.22 11.85
C GLY A 64 13.63 -3.86 11.78
N LYS A 65 14.35 -3.59 10.67
CA LYS A 65 14.98 -2.28 10.41
C LYS A 65 13.94 -1.18 10.29
N CYS A 66 12.88 -1.37 9.49
CA CYS A 66 11.82 -0.39 9.31
C CYS A 66 11.11 -0.08 10.62
N ARG A 67 10.77 -1.08 11.44
CA ARG A 67 10.14 -0.84 12.74
C ARG A 67 11.01 -0.04 13.70
N ARG A 68 12.31 -0.32 13.73
CA ARG A 68 13.26 0.48 14.51
C ARG A 68 13.30 1.93 14.01
N GLN A 69 13.38 2.15 12.70
CA GLN A 69 13.37 3.50 12.13
C GLN A 69 12.05 4.24 12.39
N LEU A 70 10.91 3.56 12.34
CA LEU A 70 9.60 4.14 12.69
C LEU A 70 9.53 4.55 14.16
N ILE A 71 10.17 3.82 15.07
CA ILE A 71 10.31 4.23 16.49
C ILE A 71 11.24 5.44 16.62
N GLU A 72 12.40 5.42 15.97
CA GLU A 72 13.36 6.54 15.98
C GLU A 72 12.73 7.83 15.44
N LYS A 73 11.92 7.72 14.38
CA LYS A 73 11.13 8.82 13.79
C LYS A 73 9.86 9.16 14.59
N LYS A 74 9.63 8.47 15.71
CA LYS A 74 8.51 8.67 16.64
C LYS A 74 7.13 8.37 16.04
N TYR A 75 7.01 7.61 14.95
CA TYR A 75 5.71 7.15 14.44
C TYR A 75 5.14 5.97 15.24
N LEU A 76 6.04 5.18 15.85
CA LEU A 76 5.68 4.05 16.69
C LEU A 76 6.33 4.17 18.07
N VAL A 77 5.68 3.59 19.06
CA VAL A 77 6.22 3.37 20.39
C VAL A 77 6.03 1.92 20.80
N LYS A 78 6.97 1.37 21.57
CA LYS A 78 6.79 0.07 22.20
C LYS A 78 6.08 0.25 23.53
N ASP A 79 5.22 -0.70 23.86
CA ASP A 79 4.64 -0.77 25.20
C ASP A 79 5.76 -1.02 26.23
N GLY A 80 5.66 -0.35 27.38
CA GLY A 80 6.70 -0.36 28.43
C GLY A 80 6.79 -1.73 29.11
N ASP A 81 5.64 -2.38 29.30
CA ASP A 81 5.54 -3.66 30.00
C ASP A 81 5.76 -4.85 29.06
N ASP A 82 5.33 -4.74 27.80
CA ASP A 82 5.57 -5.78 26.78
C ASP A 82 6.08 -5.17 25.46
N LYS A 83 7.40 -5.29 25.25
CA LYS A 83 8.13 -4.79 24.07
C LYS A 83 7.72 -5.44 22.74
N ARG A 84 6.82 -6.43 22.74
CA ARG A 84 6.23 -7.02 21.54
C ARG A 84 5.10 -6.17 20.97
N PHE A 85 4.50 -5.29 21.77
CA PHE A 85 3.39 -4.44 21.37
C PHE A 85 3.90 -3.12 20.79
N TYR A 86 3.46 -2.82 19.59
CA TYR A 86 3.73 -1.56 18.89
C TYR A 86 2.45 -0.75 18.82
N ARG A 87 2.51 0.53 19.20
CA ARG A 87 1.38 1.47 19.15
C ARG A 87 1.76 2.66 18.28
N LEU A 88 0.77 3.18 17.57
CA LEU A 88 0.93 4.47 16.87
C LEU A 88 1.02 5.60 17.89
N THR A 89 1.81 6.61 17.55
CA THR A 89 1.83 7.89 18.25
C THR A 89 0.95 8.90 17.52
N ASP A 90 0.81 10.09 18.11
CA ASP A 90 0.19 11.27 17.51
C ASP A 90 1.06 11.94 16.42
N LYS A 91 2.31 11.48 16.20
CA LYS A 91 3.21 12.05 15.19
C LYS A 91 2.58 12.05 13.80
N LEU A 92 1.81 11.01 13.46
CA LEU A 92 1.14 10.93 12.16
C LEU A 92 0.14 12.08 11.96
N ASP A 93 -0.54 12.51 13.01
CA ASP A 93 -1.51 13.61 12.92
C ASP A 93 -0.85 14.96 12.69
N ASN A 94 0.39 15.10 13.12
CA ASN A 94 1.21 16.31 12.98
C ASN A 94 2.08 16.34 11.72
N VAL A 95 1.94 15.36 10.80
CA VAL A 95 2.66 15.41 9.51
C VAL A 95 2.00 16.45 8.60
N GLU A 96 2.77 17.47 8.24
CA GLU A 96 2.38 18.45 7.24
C GLU A 96 2.59 17.87 5.82
N ILE A 97 1.51 17.77 5.06
CA ILE A 97 1.52 17.36 3.66
C ILE A 97 1.00 18.54 2.83
N THR A 98 1.80 19.01 1.88
CA THR A 98 1.44 20.15 1.00
C THR A 98 0.45 19.77 -0.11
N LEU A 99 0.24 18.47 -0.34
CA LEU A 99 -0.70 17.98 -1.34
C LEU A 99 -2.14 18.20 -0.89
N LYS A 100 -2.96 18.76 -1.79
CA LYS A 100 -4.40 18.96 -1.56
C LYS A 100 -5.18 17.65 -1.46
N ASP A 101 -4.68 16.59 -2.10
CA ASP A 101 -5.36 15.30 -2.12
C ASP A 101 -5.15 14.53 -0.81
N LYS A 102 -6.22 14.45 -0.01
CA LYS A 102 -6.23 13.79 1.31
C LYS A 102 -6.81 12.39 1.31
N ARG A 103 -7.12 11.83 0.13
CA ARG A 103 -7.80 10.53 0.00
C ARG A 103 -6.97 9.42 0.62
N GLU A 104 -7.64 8.53 1.35
CA GLU A 104 -7.10 7.27 1.84
C GLU A 104 -7.07 6.25 0.69
N VAL A 105 -5.99 5.47 0.64
CA VAL A 105 -5.85 4.34 -0.27
C VAL A 105 -6.20 3.06 0.45
N LEU A 106 -6.99 2.21 -0.23
CA LEU A 106 -7.38 0.88 0.25
C LEU A 106 -6.59 -0.17 -0.53
N LEU A 107 -5.86 -1.01 0.19
CA LEU A 107 -4.99 -2.04 -0.38
C LEU A 107 -5.46 -3.43 0.07
N PRO A 108 -6.05 -4.25 -0.82
CA PRO A 108 -6.56 -5.57 -0.49
C PRO A 108 -5.43 -6.61 -0.37
N PHE A 109 -5.74 -7.73 0.27
CA PHE A 109 -4.79 -8.79 0.61
C PHE A 109 -4.04 -9.33 -0.61
N GLU A 110 -4.75 -9.58 -1.70
CA GLU A 110 -4.23 -10.14 -2.94
C GLU A 110 -3.08 -9.29 -3.50
N VAL A 111 -3.11 -7.97 -3.27
CA VAL A 111 -2.09 -7.05 -3.76
C VAL A 111 -0.91 -6.99 -2.80
N TYR A 112 -1.16 -6.72 -1.50
CA TYR A 112 -0.04 -6.52 -0.57
C TYR A 112 0.70 -7.83 -0.23
N ASN A 113 0.04 -8.99 -0.36
CA ASN A 113 0.63 -10.30 -0.12
C ASN A 113 1.31 -10.89 -1.35
N HIS A 114 1.22 -10.26 -2.53
CA HIS A 114 1.83 -10.82 -3.74
C HIS A 114 3.37 -10.88 -3.59
N PRO A 115 4.01 -12.05 -3.71
CA PRO A 115 5.43 -12.22 -3.36
C PRO A 115 6.38 -11.54 -4.35
N HIS A 116 5.95 -11.38 -5.60
CA HIS A 116 6.80 -10.81 -6.66
C HIS A 116 6.52 -9.32 -6.95
N LEU A 117 5.48 -8.73 -6.34
CA LEU A 117 5.24 -7.29 -6.50
C LEU A 117 6.19 -6.52 -5.58
N GLN A 118 6.86 -5.51 -6.14
CA GLN A 118 7.62 -4.58 -5.31
C GLN A 118 6.68 -3.76 -4.43
N THR A 119 7.15 -3.35 -3.24
CA THR A 119 6.36 -2.52 -2.33
C THR A 119 5.82 -1.25 -2.98
N GLY A 120 6.62 -0.60 -3.83
CA GLY A 120 6.17 0.57 -4.60
C GLY A 120 5.03 0.25 -5.56
N ALA A 121 5.05 -0.91 -6.22
CA ALA A 121 3.97 -1.37 -7.08
C ALA A 121 2.68 -1.68 -6.31
N LYS A 122 2.80 -2.27 -5.11
CA LYS A 122 1.66 -2.50 -4.21
C LYS A 122 0.98 -1.19 -3.85
N LEU A 123 1.76 -0.19 -3.43
CA LEU A 123 1.24 1.15 -3.10
C LEU A 123 0.66 1.86 -4.33
N LEU A 124 1.29 1.72 -5.49
CA LEU A 124 0.82 2.30 -6.75
C LEU A 124 -0.53 1.73 -7.18
N TRP A 125 -0.73 0.42 -7.04
CA TRP A 125 -2.02 -0.19 -7.34
C TRP A 125 -3.13 0.44 -6.50
N GLY A 126 -2.88 0.62 -5.20
CA GLY A 126 -3.83 1.27 -4.30
C GLY A 126 -4.15 2.71 -4.72
N GLU A 127 -3.14 3.49 -5.15
CA GLU A 127 -3.36 4.84 -5.67
C GLU A 127 -4.24 4.82 -6.93
N TYR A 128 -3.96 3.93 -7.89
CA TYR A 128 -4.78 3.77 -9.08
C TYR A 128 -6.20 3.34 -8.73
N ASN A 129 -6.37 2.39 -7.82
CA ASN A 129 -7.69 1.91 -7.39
C ASN A 129 -8.50 2.98 -6.65
N SER A 130 -7.85 3.85 -5.86
CA SER A 130 -8.55 4.94 -5.15
C SER A 130 -9.25 5.95 -6.07
N MET A 131 -8.80 6.02 -7.33
CA MET A 131 -9.31 6.94 -8.35
C MET A 131 -10.20 6.23 -9.38
N SER A 132 -9.81 5.02 -9.78
CA SER A 132 -10.57 4.19 -10.72
C SER A 132 -11.78 3.52 -10.07
N LYS A 133 -11.68 3.13 -8.80
CA LYS A 133 -12.62 2.24 -8.09
C LYS A 133 -12.92 0.95 -8.87
N GLY A 134 -11.98 0.44 -9.66
CA GLY A 134 -12.22 -0.72 -10.55
C GLY A 134 -13.17 -0.48 -11.73
N ASP A 135 -13.78 0.70 -11.85
CA ASP A 135 -14.80 0.99 -12.87
C ASP A 135 -14.37 2.08 -13.86
N LYS A 136 -13.68 3.11 -13.38
CA LYS A 136 -13.26 4.28 -14.16
C LYS A 136 -11.81 4.19 -14.58
N GLU A 137 -11.49 4.74 -15.74
CA GLU A 137 -10.10 4.85 -16.18
C GLU A 137 -9.35 5.91 -15.36
N TYR A 138 -8.12 5.59 -14.95
CA TYR A 138 -7.22 6.54 -14.33
C TYR A 138 -6.54 7.39 -15.40
N PHE A 139 -6.91 8.69 -15.45
CA PHE A 139 -6.38 9.66 -16.41
C PHE A 139 -5.44 10.70 -15.77
N SER A 140 -4.77 10.36 -14.66
CA SER A 140 -3.86 11.33 -14.03
C SER A 140 -2.52 11.39 -14.75
N LYS A 141 -1.92 12.59 -14.78
CA LYS A 141 -0.55 12.75 -15.23
C LYS A 141 0.36 11.92 -14.33
N ARG A 142 1.32 11.23 -14.94
CA ARG A 142 2.37 10.47 -14.26
C ARG A 142 3.04 11.28 -13.15
N ASP A 143 3.18 12.58 -13.36
CA ASP A 143 3.76 13.55 -12.43
C ASP A 143 2.95 13.68 -11.13
N THR A 144 1.62 13.69 -11.24
CA THR A 144 0.73 13.76 -10.08
C THR A 144 0.87 12.49 -9.23
N THR A 145 0.90 11.33 -9.87
CA THR A 145 1.10 10.03 -9.19
C THR A 145 2.48 9.95 -8.52
N ALA A 146 3.53 10.38 -9.24
CA ALA A 146 4.90 10.42 -8.76
C ALA A 146 5.04 11.31 -7.51
N ASN A 147 4.49 12.53 -7.57
CA ASN A 147 4.49 13.45 -6.44
C ASN A 147 3.76 12.87 -5.23
N ARG A 148 2.61 12.22 -5.44
CA ARG A 148 1.83 11.65 -4.34
C ARG A 148 2.54 10.49 -3.65
N LEU A 149 3.18 9.60 -4.39
CA LEU A 149 3.92 8.47 -3.82
C LEU A 149 5.30 8.88 -3.30
N ASN A 150 5.75 10.10 -3.59
CA ASN A 150 7.13 10.54 -3.45
C ASN A 150 8.11 9.60 -4.17
N ALA A 151 7.85 9.37 -5.46
CA ALA A 151 8.60 8.47 -6.33
C ALA A 151 9.03 9.18 -7.62
N SER A 152 10.04 8.64 -8.30
CA SER A 152 10.39 9.12 -9.65
C SER A 152 9.36 8.66 -10.69
N LYS A 153 9.29 9.36 -11.81
CA LYS A 153 8.41 9.02 -12.94
C LYS A 153 8.77 7.66 -13.56
N GLU A 154 10.05 7.32 -13.49
CA GLU A 154 10.64 6.06 -13.93
C GLU A 154 10.13 4.92 -13.05
N SER A 155 10.15 5.09 -11.72
CA SER A 155 9.59 4.12 -10.78
C SER A 155 8.09 3.88 -11.04
N ILE A 156 7.30 4.94 -11.25
CA ILE A 156 5.89 4.78 -11.64
C ILE A 156 5.75 3.94 -12.92
N THR A 157 6.65 4.14 -13.89
CA THR A 157 6.62 3.39 -15.16
C THR A 157 6.96 1.92 -14.95
N ILE A 158 8.01 1.62 -14.19
CA ILE A 158 8.45 0.25 -13.84
C ILE A 158 7.33 -0.47 -13.09
N TRP A 159 6.78 0.16 -12.05
CA TRP A 159 5.73 -0.44 -11.23
C TRP A 159 4.44 -0.64 -12.00
N THR A 160 4.07 0.25 -12.94
CA THR A 160 2.90 0.01 -13.79
C THR A 160 3.10 -1.24 -14.65
N LYS A 161 4.27 -1.39 -15.29
CA LYS A 161 4.58 -2.57 -16.10
C LYS A 161 4.51 -3.84 -15.25
N GLN A 162 5.07 -3.79 -14.05
CA GLN A 162 5.01 -4.89 -13.09
C GLN A 162 3.55 -5.27 -12.75
N LEU A 163 2.69 -4.28 -12.47
CA LEU A 163 1.27 -4.55 -12.20
C LEU A 163 0.55 -5.17 -13.40
N ASN A 164 0.90 -4.76 -14.62
CA ASN A 164 0.36 -5.33 -15.85
C ASN A 164 0.82 -6.79 -16.05
N GLU A 165 2.13 -7.04 -15.91
CA GLU A 165 2.75 -8.36 -16.05
C GLU A 165 2.14 -9.40 -15.10
N TYR A 166 1.82 -9.00 -13.87
CA TYR A 166 1.17 -9.88 -12.89
C TYR A 166 -0.38 -9.83 -12.91
N GLY A 167 -1.00 -9.23 -13.93
CA GLY A 167 -2.45 -9.29 -14.13
C GLY A 167 -3.29 -8.52 -13.11
N PHE A 168 -2.75 -7.44 -12.53
CA PHE A 168 -3.44 -6.54 -11.61
C PHE A 168 -4.11 -5.34 -12.29
N LEU A 169 -3.94 -5.20 -13.60
CA LEU A 169 -4.54 -4.16 -14.43
C LEU A 169 -5.42 -4.80 -15.51
N ASP A 170 -6.65 -4.32 -15.65
CA ASP A 170 -7.55 -4.71 -16.76
C ASP A 170 -7.26 -3.88 -18.03
N LYS A 171 -6.66 -2.69 -17.86
CA LYS A 171 -6.29 -1.80 -18.95
C LYS A 171 -4.96 -1.12 -18.67
N TYR A 172 -4.07 -1.15 -19.66
CA TYR A 172 -2.81 -0.42 -19.67
C TYR A 172 -2.49 0.09 -21.08
N GLU A 173 -2.87 1.33 -21.37
CA GLU A 173 -2.72 1.94 -22.69
C GLU A 173 -1.97 3.27 -22.61
N HIS A 174 -1.35 3.64 -23.72
CA HIS A 174 -0.71 4.95 -23.90
C HIS A 174 -1.48 5.71 -24.98
N ASN A 175 -2.20 6.75 -24.57
CA ASN A 175 -2.78 7.70 -25.51
C ASN A 175 -1.75 8.77 -25.82
N SER A 176 -1.34 8.83 -27.09
CA SER A 176 -0.47 9.87 -27.64
C SER A 176 -1.22 10.70 -28.66
N GLY A 177 -1.44 11.98 -28.35
CA GLY A 177 -1.95 13.00 -29.27
C GLY A 177 -1.06 14.25 -29.26
N TYR A 178 -1.41 15.26 -30.05
CA TYR A 178 -0.71 16.55 -30.07
C TYR A 178 -0.71 17.16 -28.65
N TYR A 179 0.49 17.39 -28.09
CA TYR A 179 0.73 17.84 -26.71
C TYR A 179 0.12 17.01 -25.56
N THR A 180 -0.33 15.78 -25.80
CA THR A 180 -0.91 14.93 -24.75
C THR A 180 -0.32 13.52 -24.78
N LYS A 181 0.55 13.23 -23.82
CA LYS A 181 0.95 11.85 -23.47
C LYS A 181 0.24 11.48 -22.18
N GLN A 182 -0.82 10.70 -22.28
CA GLN A 182 -1.59 10.22 -21.14
C GLN A 182 -1.51 8.70 -21.06
N LYS A 183 -1.33 8.21 -19.84
CA LYS A 183 -1.40 6.78 -19.56
C LYS A 183 -2.79 6.48 -19.03
N ILE A 184 -3.47 5.52 -19.65
CA ILE A 184 -4.75 5.03 -19.18
C ILE A 184 -4.50 3.74 -18.42
N VAL A 185 -4.92 3.72 -17.16
CA VAL A 185 -4.82 2.53 -16.31
C VAL A 185 -6.18 2.22 -15.70
N LYS A 186 -6.59 0.95 -15.75
CA LYS A 186 -7.73 0.44 -14.98
C LYS A 186 -7.23 -0.71 -14.12
N THR A 187 -7.44 -0.61 -12.81
CA THR A 187 -7.11 -1.70 -11.88
C THR A 187 -8.13 -2.82 -12.03
N ARG A 188 -7.67 -4.05 -11.90
CA ARG A 188 -8.54 -5.23 -11.87
C ARG A 188 -9.44 -5.17 -10.64
N ASP A 189 -10.72 -5.47 -10.83
CA ASP A 189 -11.64 -5.64 -9.70
C ASP A 189 -11.31 -6.95 -8.96
N LEU A 190 -10.83 -6.81 -7.72
CA LEU A 190 -10.46 -7.93 -6.85
C LEU A 190 -11.61 -8.34 -5.91
N THR A 191 -12.71 -7.60 -5.89
CA THR A 191 -13.89 -7.94 -5.06
C THR A 191 -14.73 -9.08 -5.65
N LYS A 192 -14.64 -9.28 -6.97
CA LYS A 192 -15.44 -10.28 -7.72
C LYS A 192 -14.95 -11.73 -7.59
N ARG A 193 -13.85 -12.01 -6.88
CA ARG A 193 -13.31 -13.38 -6.75
C ARG A 193 -13.89 -14.20 -5.60
N ILE A 194 -14.84 -13.66 -4.83
CA ILE A 194 -15.64 -14.43 -3.88
C ILE A 194 -16.90 -14.91 -4.62
N GLY A 195 -16.75 -15.73 -5.65
CA GLY A 195 -17.88 -16.16 -6.49
C GLY A 195 -17.60 -17.24 -7.53
N ASP A 196 -16.48 -17.17 -8.25
CA ASP A 196 -16.26 -18.03 -9.43
C ASP A 196 -15.21 -19.14 -9.19
N THR A 197 -15.49 -19.98 -8.18
CA THR A 197 -15.03 -21.37 -8.20
C THR A 197 -16.25 -22.24 -7.97
N ASN A 198 -17.07 -22.35 -9.00
CA ASN A 198 -17.83 -23.53 -9.38
C ASN A 198 -18.26 -23.31 -10.83
N GLU A 199 -18.12 -24.37 -11.63
CA GLU A 199 -18.42 -24.43 -13.08
C GLU A 199 -17.28 -23.81 -13.92
N ASP A 200 -16.42 -24.59 -14.59
CA ASP A 200 -16.71 -25.67 -15.52
C ASP A 200 -15.65 -26.80 -15.52
N VAL A 201 -16.19 -28.03 -15.59
CA VAL A 201 -15.73 -29.28 -16.24
C VAL A 201 -14.23 -29.55 -16.40
#